data_AF-A0A444XZB1-F1
#
_entry.id   AF-A0A444XZB1-F1
#
_cell.length_a   1.000
_cell.length_b   1.000
_cell.length_c   1.000
_cell.angle_alpha   90.00
_cell.angle_beta   90.00
_cell.angle_gamma   90.00
#
_symmetry.space_group_name_H-M   'P 1'
#
loop_
_entity.id
_entity.type
_entity.pdbx_description
1 polymer ?
#
loop_
_entity_poly.entity_id
_entity_poly.type
_entity_poly.pdbx_seq_one_letter_code
_entity_poly.pdbx_strand_id
1 'polypeptide(L)'
;MQRDAQEDPAIFPDALHARRLVDRKLVKQTVMTSVYGVTYIGAREQIKRRLKERKSSLDDDELFGASCYAAKVTLTALEEMFQGARNIMKWLCDGAKVIASENQPVRWTTPLGLPVVQPYRKLGRHIVSQNFTSDVDIAGETNKVMAKRQRIAFFPNFVHSLGGTHMMMTAVACKKEGLNFAGVHDSYWMHACDVDRMNRILREKFVEL
;
A
#
# COMPACT_ATOMS: atom_id res chain seq x y z
N MET A 1 -9.52 -2.23 -22.10
CA MET A 1 -9.08 -0.93 -22.69
C MET A 1 -8.80 -1.02 -24.19
N GLN A 2 -7.77 -1.72 -24.68
CA GLN A 2 -7.55 -1.79 -26.14
C GLN A 2 -8.64 -2.57 -26.88
N ARG A 3 -9.17 -3.66 -26.29
CA ARG A 3 -10.32 -4.41 -26.82
C ARG A 3 -11.61 -3.61 -26.72
N ASP A 4 -11.95 -3.12 -25.54
CA ASP A 4 -13.22 -2.41 -25.31
C ASP A 4 -13.31 -1.07 -26.05
N ALA A 5 -12.17 -0.44 -26.41
CA ALA A 5 -12.16 0.77 -27.22
C ALA A 5 -12.23 0.51 -28.74
N GLN A 6 -12.33 -0.76 -29.16
CA GLN A 6 -12.71 -1.17 -30.52
C GLN A 6 -14.22 -1.43 -30.64
N GLU A 7 -14.95 -1.42 -29.53
CA GLU A 7 -16.42 -1.53 -29.50
C GLU A 7 -17.07 -0.17 -29.81
N ASP A 8 -18.36 -0.18 -30.18
CA ASP A 8 -19.07 0.99 -30.71
C ASP A 8 -18.98 2.20 -29.75
N PRO A 9 -18.44 3.36 -30.21
CA PRO A 9 -18.33 4.58 -29.42
C PRO A 9 -19.67 5.09 -28.84
N ALA A 10 -20.79 4.74 -29.46
CA ALA A 10 -22.13 5.07 -28.95
C ALA A 10 -22.49 4.28 -27.68
N ILE A 11 -21.83 3.13 -27.44
CA ILE A 11 -22.07 2.25 -26.30
C ILE A 11 -21.03 2.51 -25.18
N PHE A 12 -19.80 2.93 -25.53
CA PHE A 12 -18.72 3.17 -24.56
C PHE A 12 -17.97 4.50 -24.76
N PRO A 13 -18.64 5.66 -24.60
CA PRO A 13 -18.00 6.97 -24.72
C PRO A 13 -16.84 7.15 -23.73
N ASP A 14 -16.95 6.59 -22.52
CA ASP A 14 -15.92 6.64 -21.49
C ASP A 14 -14.65 5.84 -21.84
N ALA A 15 -14.78 4.77 -22.63
CA ALA A 15 -13.65 3.94 -23.03
C ALA A 15 -12.75 4.66 -24.04
N LEU A 16 -13.34 5.45 -24.94
CA LEU A 16 -12.61 6.28 -25.91
C LEU A 16 -11.83 7.40 -25.20
N HIS A 17 -12.46 8.07 -24.22
CA HIS A 17 -11.83 9.11 -23.40
C HIS A 17 -10.71 8.54 -22.53
N ALA A 18 -10.97 7.42 -21.84
CA ALA A 18 -9.96 6.76 -21.04
C ALA A 18 -8.77 6.28 -21.88
N ARG A 19 -8.98 5.76 -23.11
CA ARG A 19 -7.87 5.33 -23.98
C ARG A 19 -6.88 6.45 -24.28
N ARG A 20 -7.36 7.68 -24.47
CA ARG A 20 -6.49 8.85 -24.74
C ARG A 20 -5.75 9.34 -23.50
N LEU A 21 -6.24 9.03 -22.30
CA LEU A 21 -5.75 9.62 -21.05
C LEU A 21 -5.00 8.62 -20.16
N VAL A 22 -5.13 7.32 -20.42
CA VAL A 22 -4.52 6.26 -19.62
C VAL A 22 -3.08 6.00 -20.06
N ASP A 23 -2.16 6.25 -19.14
CA ASP A 23 -0.75 5.86 -19.24
C ASP A 23 -0.27 5.20 -17.94
N ARG A 24 0.99 4.74 -17.93
CA ARG A 24 1.64 4.15 -16.74
C ARG A 24 1.52 5.05 -15.50
N LYS A 25 1.70 6.36 -15.64
CA LYS A 25 1.72 7.30 -14.51
C LYS A 25 0.32 7.49 -13.91
N LEU A 26 -0.73 7.34 -14.70
CA LEU A 26 -2.11 7.41 -14.25
C LEU A 26 -2.43 6.25 -13.32
N VAL A 27 -2.17 5.01 -13.80
CA VAL A 27 -2.54 3.79 -13.08
C VAL A 27 -1.55 3.41 -11.98
N LYS A 28 -0.30 3.93 -11.99
CA LYS A 28 0.76 3.58 -11.03
C LYS A 28 0.30 3.65 -9.57
N GLN A 29 -0.39 4.72 -9.18
CA GLN A 29 -0.82 4.87 -7.78
C GLN A 29 -1.87 3.83 -7.39
N THR A 30 -2.85 3.60 -8.27
CA THR A 30 -3.90 2.61 -8.06
C THR A 30 -3.30 1.21 -7.99
N VAL A 31 -2.43 0.84 -8.92
CA VAL A 31 -1.72 -0.46 -8.90
C VAL A 31 -0.93 -0.66 -7.60
N MET A 32 -0.16 0.34 -7.17
CA MET A 32 0.63 0.23 -5.94
C MET A 32 -0.24 0.14 -4.69
N THR A 33 -1.43 0.76 -4.65
CA THR A 33 -2.28 0.78 -3.46
C THR A 33 -3.34 -0.32 -3.43
N SER A 34 -3.73 -0.87 -4.58
CA SER A 34 -4.70 -1.96 -4.71
C SER A 34 -4.19 -3.26 -4.08
N VAL A 35 -2.89 -3.55 -4.21
CA VAL A 35 -2.27 -4.68 -3.50
C VAL A 35 -2.32 -4.52 -1.98
N TYR A 36 -2.49 -3.30 -1.48
CA TYR A 36 -2.64 -2.99 -0.05
C TYR A 36 -4.09 -2.84 0.41
N GLY A 37 -5.07 -3.29 -0.38
CA GLY A 37 -6.47 -3.34 0.03
C GLY A 37 -7.26 -2.05 -0.23
N VAL A 38 -6.83 -1.21 -1.19
CA VAL A 38 -7.65 -0.08 -1.66
C VAL A 38 -8.99 -0.56 -2.23
N THR A 39 -10.06 0.13 -1.84
CA THR A 39 -11.42 -0.12 -2.36
C THR A 39 -11.61 0.51 -3.74
N TYR A 40 -12.65 0.09 -4.47
CA TYR A 40 -13.03 0.71 -5.75
C TYR A 40 -13.15 2.24 -5.66
N ILE A 41 -13.79 2.74 -4.60
CA ILE A 41 -13.94 4.18 -4.37
C ILE A 41 -12.56 4.85 -4.21
N GLY A 42 -11.67 4.25 -3.40
CA GLY A 42 -10.31 4.77 -3.23
C GLY A 42 -9.51 4.77 -4.54
N ALA A 43 -9.63 3.71 -5.35
CA ALA A 43 -8.97 3.60 -6.64
C ALA A 43 -9.46 4.69 -7.62
N ARG A 44 -10.78 4.89 -7.70
CA ARG A 44 -11.40 5.94 -8.52
C ARG A 44 -10.90 7.32 -8.11
N GLU A 45 -10.91 7.64 -6.82
CA GLU A 45 -10.46 8.97 -6.35
C GLU A 45 -8.98 9.22 -6.66
N GLN A 46 -8.13 8.20 -6.56
CA GLN A 46 -6.73 8.33 -6.96
C GLN A 46 -6.58 8.65 -8.45
N ILE A 47 -7.33 7.94 -9.31
CA ILE A 47 -7.32 8.18 -10.76
C ILE A 47 -7.90 9.56 -11.07
N LYS A 48 -9.04 9.93 -10.48
CA LYS A 48 -9.68 11.24 -10.67
C LYS A 48 -8.73 12.38 -10.30
N ARG A 49 -8.02 12.28 -9.18
CA ARG A 49 -7.01 13.27 -8.78
C ARG A 49 -5.89 13.38 -9.83
N ARG A 50 -5.40 12.25 -10.35
CA ARG A 50 -4.35 12.23 -11.38
C ARG A 50 -4.83 12.77 -12.73
N LEU A 51 -6.11 12.59 -13.08
CA LEU A 51 -6.71 13.21 -14.27
C LEU A 51 -6.86 14.73 -14.10
N LYS A 52 -7.22 15.21 -12.90
CA LYS A 52 -7.31 16.65 -12.58
C LYS A 52 -5.93 17.33 -12.65
N GLU A 53 -4.88 16.71 -12.11
CA GLU A 53 -3.49 17.23 -12.18
C GLU A 53 -2.99 17.44 -13.61
N ARG A 54 -3.51 16.70 -14.58
CA ARG A 54 -3.11 16.77 -15.99
C ARG A 54 -3.78 17.88 -16.78
N LYS A 55 -4.63 18.71 -16.15
CA LYS A 55 -5.43 19.76 -16.82
C LYS A 55 -6.19 19.23 -18.04
N SER A 56 -6.83 18.07 -17.87
CA SER A 56 -7.73 17.52 -18.88
C SER A 56 -8.81 18.56 -19.18
N SER A 57 -9.02 18.92 -20.45
CA SER A 57 -10.07 19.86 -20.90
C SER A 57 -11.49 19.29 -20.76
N LEU A 58 -11.66 18.28 -19.91
CA LEU A 58 -12.89 17.52 -19.70
C LEU A 58 -13.74 18.19 -18.63
N ASP A 59 -15.05 18.10 -18.79
CA ASP A 59 -16.00 18.50 -17.76
C ASP A 59 -15.94 17.55 -16.54
N ASP A 60 -16.46 17.98 -15.39
CA ASP A 60 -16.43 17.20 -14.15
C ASP A 60 -17.19 15.86 -14.27
N ASP A 61 -18.24 15.81 -15.11
CA ASP A 61 -19.00 14.59 -15.42
C ASP A 61 -18.20 13.62 -16.30
N GLU A 62 -17.52 14.12 -17.33
CA GLU A 62 -16.63 13.33 -18.19
C GLU A 62 -15.42 12.81 -17.42
N LEU A 63 -14.85 13.63 -16.52
CA LEU A 63 -13.80 13.21 -15.60
C LEU A 63 -14.28 12.09 -14.67
N PHE A 64 -15.52 12.16 -14.21
CA PHE A 64 -16.10 11.13 -13.38
C PHE A 64 -16.28 9.82 -14.15
N GLY A 65 -16.89 9.85 -15.34
CA GLY A 65 -17.06 8.69 -16.23
C GLY A 65 -15.73 8.02 -16.57
N ALA A 66 -14.76 8.81 -17.04
CA ALA A 66 -13.41 8.34 -17.35
C ALA A 66 -12.70 7.72 -16.12
N SER A 67 -12.83 8.34 -14.94
CA SER A 67 -12.23 7.81 -13.71
C SER A 67 -12.87 6.49 -13.26
N CYS A 68 -14.18 6.34 -13.41
CA CYS A 68 -14.91 5.10 -13.09
C CYS A 68 -14.48 3.97 -14.02
N TYR A 69 -14.48 4.21 -15.34
CA TYR A 69 -14.06 3.21 -16.31
C TYR A 69 -12.59 2.81 -16.11
N ALA A 70 -11.68 3.78 -15.95
CA ALA A 70 -10.27 3.50 -15.73
C ALA A 70 -10.01 2.73 -14.42
N ALA A 71 -10.73 3.06 -13.33
CA ALA A 71 -10.63 2.31 -12.08
C ALA A 71 -11.13 0.87 -12.24
N LYS A 72 -12.28 0.68 -12.89
CA LYS A 72 -12.85 -0.64 -13.15
C LYS A 72 -11.88 -1.51 -13.92
N VAL A 73 -11.40 -1.04 -15.08
CA VAL A 73 -10.50 -1.84 -15.92
C VAL A 73 -9.16 -2.10 -15.23
N THR A 74 -8.62 -1.12 -14.51
CA THR A 74 -7.38 -1.31 -13.74
C THR A 74 -7.55 -2.39 -12.66
N LEU A 75 -8.65 -2.36 -11.91
CA LEU A 75 -8.91 -3.33 -10.84
C LEU A 75 -9.19 -4.73 -11.39
N THR A 76 -9.94 -4.85 -12.50
CA THR A 76 -10.17 -6.12 -13.18
C THR A 76 -8.85 -6.74 -13.68
N ALA A 77 -7.99 -5.94 -14.32
CA ALA A 77 -6.67 -6.43 -14.74
C ALA A 77 -5.82 -6.90 -13.55
N LEU A 78 -5.87 -6.19 -12.43
CA LEU A 78 -5.18 -6.60 -11.20
C LEU A 78 -5.77 -7.87 -10.58
N GLU A 79 -7.07 -8.12 -10.73
CA GLU A 79 -7.72 -9.36 -10.27
C GLU A 79 -7.17 -10.57 -11.01
N GLU A 80 -7.09 -10.48 -12.32
CA GLU A 80 -6.56 -11.56 -13.16
C GLU A 80 -5.06 -11.79 -12.92
N MET A 81 -4.27 -10.73 -12.75
CA MET A 81 -2.81 -10.83 -12.66
C MET A 81 -2.28 -11.26 -11.28
N PHE A 82 -2.97 -10.91 -10.18
CA PHE A 82 -2.43 -11.04 -8.82
C PHE A 82 -3.26 -11.93 -7.89
N GLN A 83 -3.77 -13.05 -8.41
CA GLN A 83 -4.61 -13.97 -7.64
C GLN A 83 -3.91 -14.52 -6.38
N GLY A 84 -2.64 -14.90 -6.49
CA GLY A 84 -1.85 -15.43 -5.35
C GLY A 84 -1.69 -14.41 -4.22
N ALA A 85 -1.31 -13.17 -4.55
CA ALA A 85 -1.17 -12.10 -3.58
C ALA A 85 -2.50 -11.78 -2.88
N ARG A 86 -3.62 -11.79 -3.62
CA ARG A 86 -4.96 -11.60 -3.05
C ARG A 86 -5.35 -12.71 -2.08
N ASN A 87 -5.03 -13.96 -2.40
CA ASN A 87 -5.33 -15.10 -1.53
C ASN A 87 -4.56 -14.98 -0.21
N ILE A 88 -3.28 -14.59 -0.25
CA ILE A 88 -2.44 -14.34 0.94
C ILE A 88 -2.99 -13.16 1.75
N MET A 89 -3.35 -12.05 1.09
CA MET A 89 -3.96 -10.90 1.76
C MET A 89 -5.25 -11.28 2.47
N LYS A 90 -6.14 -12.03 1.81
CA LYS A 90 -7.38 -12.52 2.40
C LYS A 90 -7.10 -13.39 3.63
N TRP A 91 -6.20 -14.36 3.51
CA TRP A 91 -5.83 -15.24 4.61
C TRP A 91 -5.29 -14.46 5.82
N LEU A 92 -4.39 -13.49 5.60
CA LEU A 92 -3.88 -12.63 6.65
C LEU A 92 -5.01 -11.81 7.30
N CYS A 93 -5.88 -11.17 6.50
CA CYS A 93 -7.02 -10.42 7.01
C CYS A 93 -7.99 -11.29 7.84
N ASP A 94 -8.25 -12.52 7.41
CA ASP A 94 -9.11 -13.45 8.15
C ASP A 94 -8.46 -13.85 9.49
N GLY A 95 -7.15 -14.12 9.51
CA GLY A 95 -6.40 -14.34 10.73
C GLY A 95 -6.43 -13.14 11.70
N ALA A 96 -6.22 -11.93 11.18
CA ALA A 96 -6.32 -10.71 11.98
C ALA A 96 -7.72 -10.49 12.56
N LYS A 97 -8.78 -10.92 11.87
CA LYS A 97 -10.16 -10.84 12.37
C LYS A 97 -10.34 -11.73 13.61
N VAL A 98 -9.81 -12.96 13.59
CA VAL A 98 -9.87 -13.90 14.71
C VAL A 98 -9.04 -13.40 15.90
N ILE A 99 -7.82 -12.90 15.65
CA ILE A 99 -6.99 -12.34 16.73
C ILE A 99 -7.68 -11.14 17.40
N ALA A 100 -8.27 -10.26 16.60
CA ALA A 100 -8.92 -9.06 17.11
C ALA A 100 -10.27 -9.35 17.81
N SER A 101 -10.95 -10.47 17.55
CA SER A 101 -12.16 -10.85 18.30
C SER A 101 -11.84 -11.19 19.75
N GLU A 102 -10.65 -11.72 20.01
CA GLU A 102 -10.11 -11.97 21.36
C GLU A 102 -9.51 -10.70 22.01
N ASN A 103 -9.76 -9.53 21.43
CA ASN A 103 -9.20 -8.25 21.85
C ASN A 103 -7.65 -8.22 21.92
N GLN A 104 -6.98 -9.05 21.12
CA GLN A 104 -5.52 -9.07 21.02
C GLN A 104 -5.04 -8.27 19.79
N PRO A 105 -3.88 -7.59 19.87
CA PRO A 105 -3.26 -6.97 18.71
C PRO A 105 -2.61 -8.03 17.83
N VAL A 106 -2.62 -7.80 16.51
CA VAL A 106 -1.86 -8.65 15.59
C VAL A 106 -0.36 -8.43 15.84
N ARG A 107 0.37 -9.53 15.99
CA ARG A 107 1.82 -9.54 16.20
C ARG A 107 2.48 -10.67 15.44
N TRP A 108 3.70 -10.45 14.97
CA TRP A 108 4.53 -11.45 14.31
C TRP A 108 6.00 -11.14 14.56
N THR A 109 6.88 -12.07 14.21
CA THR A 109 8.34 -11.88 14.27
C THR A 109 8.88 -11.93 12.84
N THR A 110 9.69 -10.94 12.48
CA THR A 110 10.38 -10.93 11.18
C THR A 110 11.43 -12.05 11.09
N PRO A 111 11.87 -12.46 9.90
CA PRO A 111 12.97 -13.42 9.74
C PRO A 111 14.28 -13.02 10.44
N LEU A 112 14.51 -11.73 10.69
CA LEU A 112 15.64 -11.22 11.47
C LEU A 112 15.40 -11.23 13.00
N GLY A 113 14.29 -11.78 13.46
CA GLY A 113 13.96 -11.86 14.89
C GLY A 113 13.33 -10.62 15.50
N LEU A 114 13.08 -9.56 14.72
CA LEU A 114 12.41 -8.35 15.22
C LEU A 114 10.91 -8.63 15.46
N PRO A 115 10.39 -8.47 16.70
CA PRO A 115 8.96 -8.55 16.96
C PRO A 115 8.26 -7.29 16.47
N VAL A 116 7.16 -7.47 15.73
CA VAL A 116 6.31 -6.40 15.22
C VAL A 116 4.91 -6.55 15.84
N VAL A 117 4.39 -5.46 16.40
CA VAL A 117 3.07 -5.41 17.02
C VAL A 117 2.29 -4.25 16.41
N GLN A 118 1.05 -4.51 15.96
CA GLN A 118 0.21 -3.45 15.41
C GLN A 118 -0.36 -2.55 16.52
N PRO A 119 -0.11 -1.23 16.50
CA PRO A 119 -0.50 -0.32 17.57
C PRO A 119 -1.96 0.14 17.51
N TYR A 120 -2.81 -0.50 16.69
CA TYR A 120 -4.18 -0.04 16.47
C TYR A 120 -5.10 -0.37 17.65
N ARG A 121 -5.11 0.52 18.63
CA ARG A 121 -5.99 0.53 19.81
C ARG A 121 -6.95 1.71 19.77
N LYS A 122 -8.10 1.58 20.43
CA LYS A 122 -9.05 2.69 20.55
C LYS A 122 -8.44 3.76 21.44
N LEU A 123 -8.52 5.00 20.99
CA LEU A 123 -8.18 6.15 21.82
C LEU A 123 -9.32 6.37 22.82
N GLY A 124 -8.98 6.34 24.10
CA GLY A 124 -9.80 6.82 25.20
C GLY A 124 -9.60 8.32 25.36
N ARG A 125 -10.62 8.97 25.89
CA ARG A 125 -10.63 10.39 26.16
C ARG A 125 -10.51 10.58 27.67
N HIS A 126 -9.42 11.18 28.14
CA HIS A 126 -9.23 11.52 29.54
C HIS A 126 -9.31 13.04 29.69
N ILE A 127 -10.39 13.51 30.29
CA ILE A 127 -10.54 14.92 30.62
C ILE A 127 -9.86 15.12 31.97
N VAL A 128 -8.78 15.91 31.98
CA VAL A 128 -8.09 16.29 33.22
C VAL A 128 -8.53 17.69 33.59
N SER A 129 -9.33 17.79 34.66
CA SER A 129 -9.76 19.08 35.18
C SER A 129 -8.64 19.74 35.98
N GLN A 130 -8.38 21.01 35.69
CA GLN A 130 -7.36 21.82 36.36
C GLN A 130 -8.02 23.00 37.07
N ASN A 131 -7.57 23.31 38.29
CA ASN A 131 -8.26 24.25 39.18
C ASN A 131 -8.35 25.71 38.67
N PHE A 132 -7.68 26.08 37.57
CA PHE A 132 -7.60 27.48 37.09
C PHE A 132 -7.50 27.68 35.56
N THR A 133 -7.58 26.63 34.74
CA THR A 133 -7.59 26.73 33.26
C THR A 133 -8.62 25.76 32.66
N SER A 134 -9.00 25.98 31.39
CA SER A 134 -9.93 25.12 30.66
C SER A 134 -9.50 23.66 30.68
N ASP A 135 -10.44 22.74 30.91
CA ASP A 135 -10.22 21.29 30.93
C ASP A 135 -9.38 20.82 29.74
N VAL A 136 -8.32 20.05 30.03
CA VAL A 136 -7.43 19.52 28.99
C VAL A 136 -7.89 18.14 28.60
N ASP A 137 -8.12 17.97 27.30
CA ASP A 137 -8.51 16.71 26.70
C ASP A 137 -7.28 15.90 26.30
N ILE A 138 -6.94 14.89 27.10
CA ILE A 138 -5.80 14.01 26.85
C ILE A 138 -6.30 12.72 26.20
N ALA A 139 -5.85 12.49 24.96
CA ALA A 139 -6.04 11.19 24.31
C ALA A 139 -5.11 10.15 24.96
N GLY A 140 -5.70 9.14 25.62
CA GLY A 140 -4.97 8.00 26.17
C GLY A 140 -5.27 6.73 25.38
N GLU A 141 -4.30 5.82 25.24
CA GLU A 141 -4.57 4.53 24.62
C GLU A 141 -5.39 3.64 25.55
N THR A 142 -6.52 3.10 25.06
CA THR A 142 -7.27 2.07 25.79
C THR A 142 -6.70 0.68 25.52
N ASN A 143 -7.06 -0.29 26.37
CA ASN A 143 -6.76 -1.71 26.12
C ASN A 143 -7.64 -2.37 25.03
N LYS A 144 -8.55 -1.61 24.39
CA LYS A 144 -9.46 -2.17 23.39
C LYS A 144 -8.89 -2.03 21.99
N VAL A 145 -8.71 -3.14 21.27
CA VAL A 145 -8.16 -3.10 19.91
C VAL A 145 -9.17 -2.59 18.88
N MET A 146 -8.68 -1.94 17.83
CA MET A 146 -9.50 -1.53 16.69
C MET A 146 -9.56 -2.65 15.65
N ALA A 147 -10.47 -3.61 15.81
CA ALA A 147 -10.55 -4.81 14.96
C ALA A 147 -10.56 -4.50 13.44
N LYS A 148 -11.31 -3.48 13.01
CA LYS A 148 -11.33 -3.07 11.59
C LYS A 148 -9.96 -2.58 11.09
N ARG A 149 -9.22 -1.82 11.90
CA ARG A 149 -7.89 -1.31 11.51
C ARG A 149 -6.83 -2.41 11.56
N GLN A 150 -6.85 -3.25 12.60
CA GLN A 150 -5.98 -4.43 12.72
C GLN A 150 -6.08 -5.31 11.45
N ARG A 151 -7.31 -5.60 11.01
CA ARG A 151 -7.56 -6.39 9.80
C ARG A 151 -7.01 -5.75 8.53
N ILE A 152 -7.38 -4.49 8.25
CA ILE A 152 -7.05 -3.84 6.97
C ILE A 152 -5.55 -3.53 6.88
N ALA A 153 -4.92 -3.21 8.00
CA ALA A 153 -3.51 -2.83 8.02
C ALA A 153 -2.56 -4.03 8.14
N PHE A 154 -3.04 -5.26 8.36
CA PHE A 154 -2.15 -6.41 8.53
C PHE A 154 -1.31 -6.70 7.28
N PHE A 155 -1.94 -6.87 6.13
CA PHE A 155 -1.20 -7.19 4.90
C PHE A 155 -0.14 -6.13 4.54
N PRO A 156 -0.45 -4.81 4.49
CA PRO A 156 0.55 -3.79 4.20
C PRO A 156 1.70 -3.77 5.20
N ASN A 157 1.41 -3.85 6.50
CA ASN A 157 2.45 -3.83 7.53
C ASN A 157 3.33 -5.10 7.48
N PHE A 158 2.74 -6.25 7.15
CA PHE A 158 3.48 -7.49 6.96
C PHE A 158 4.46 -7.38 5.78
N VAL A 159 4.00 -6.92 4.61
CA VAL A 159 4.86 -6.72 3.43
C VAL A 159 5.94 -5.66 3.70
N HIS A 160 5.62 -4.56 4.39
CA HIS A 160 6.62 -3.57 4.78
C HIS A 160 7.67 -4.15 5.73
N SER A 161 7.27 -5.03 6.65
CA SER A 161 8.21 -5.70 7.53
C SER A 161 9.17 -6.64 6.77
N LEU A 162 8.69 -7.31 5.71
CA LEU A 162 9.54 -8.10 4.82
C LEU A 162 10.49 -7.21 4.00
N GLY A 163 10.01 -6.08 3.48
CA GLY A 163 10.86 -5.11 2.77
C GLY A 163 11.97 -4.55 3.68
N GLY A 164 11.64 -4.22 4.93
CA GLY A 164 12.63 -3.79 5.93
C GLY A 164 13.62 -4.90 6.30
N THR A 165 13.15 -6.16 6.38
CA THR A 165 13.99 -7.33 6.62
C THR A 165 15.00 -7.51 5.49
N HIS A 166 14.53 -7.49 4.23
CA HIS A 166 15.36 -7.62 3.05
C HIS A 166 16.41 -6.50 2.94
N MET A 167 16.00 -5.25 3.18
CA MET A 167 16.92 -4.10 3.23
C MET A 167 18.03 -4.33 4.26
N MET A 168 17.67 -4.78 5.47
CA MET A 168 18.64 -4.98 6.54
C MET A 168 19.56 -6.17 6.26
N MET A 169 19.05 -7.28 5.73
CA MET A 169 19.86 -8.42 5.28
C MET A 169 20.89 -7.99 4.23
N THR A 170 20.45 -7.19 3.26
CA THR A 170 21.32 -6.63 2.20
C THR A 170 22.36 -5.69 2.79
N ALA A 171 21.99 -4.78 3.69
CA ALA A 171 22.90 -3.84 4.33
C ALA A 171 24.00 -4.56 5.14
N VAL A 172 23.63 -5.59 5.90
CA VAL A 172 24.58 -6.42 6.67
C VAL A 172 25.55 -7.16 5.75
N ALA A 173 25.07 -7.69 4.64
CA ALA A 173 25.90 -8.39 3.65
C ALA A 173 26.88 -7.43 2.94
N CYS A 174 26.39 -6.28 2.47
CA CYS A 174 27.22 -5.22 1.92
C CYS A 174 28.32 -4.79 2.90
N LYS A 175 27.98 -4.63 4.19
CA LYS A 175 28.95 -4.26 5.23
C LYS A 175 30.02 -5.33 5.44
N LYS A 176 29.66 -6.62 5.41
CA LYS A 176 30.61 -7.75 5.51
C LYS A 176 31.60 -7.77 4.35
N GLU A 177 31.20 -7.28 3.18
CA GLU A 177 32.06 -7.15 1.99
C GLU A 177 32.81 -5.81 1.93
N GLY A 178 32.70 -4.97 2.95
CA GLY A 178 33.38 -3.68 3.02
C GLY A 178 32.72 -2.57 2.18
N LEU A 179 31.48 -2.76 1.73
CA LEU A 179 30.77 -1.82 0.88
C LEU A 179 29.95 -0.80 1.68
N ASN A 180 29.85 0.44 1.17
CA ASN A 180 29.03 1.49 1.75
C ASN A 180 27.57 1.36 1.31
N PHE A 181 26.63 1.31 2.24
CA PHE A 181 25.21 1.14 1.91
C PHE A 181 24.37 2.28 2.50
N ALA A 182 23.49 2.86 1.69
CA ALA A 182 22.42 3.74 2.13
C ALA A 182 21.08 3.26 1.55
N GLY A 183 20.05 3.16 2.38
CA GLY A 183 18.72 2.69 1.95
C GLY A 183 17.63 3.69 2.27
N VAL A 184 16.77 3.97 1.28
CA VAL A 184 15.52 4.71 1.42
C VAL A 184 14.39 3.76 1.05
N HIS A 185 13.89 3.00 2.03
CA HIS A 185 12.87 1.97 1.88
C HIS A 185 13.22 0.91 0.81
N ASP A 186 12.71 1.06 -0.41
CA ASP A 186 12.87 0.16 -1.56
C ASP A 186 13.94 0.62 -2.55
N SER A 187 14.65 1.71 -2.26
CA SER A 187 15.76 2.24 -3.06
C SER A 187 17.07 2.17 -2.30
N TYR A 188 18.10 1.59 -2.91
CA TYR A 188 19.42 1.41 -2.29
C TYR A 188 20.51 2.11 -3.08
N TRP A 189 21.39 2.80 -2.36
CA TRP A 189 22.46 3.65 -2.89
C TRP A 189 23.81 3.19 -2.37
N MET A 190 24.82 3.35 -3.22
CA MET A 190 26.21 2.99 -2.99
C MET A 190 27.09 3.78 -3.98
N HIS A 191 28.42 3.74 -3.83
CA HIS A 191 29.33 4.29 -4.84
C HIS A 191 29.17 3.57 -6.18
N ALA A 192 29.33 4.31 -7.28
CA ALA A 192 29.08 3.81 -8.63
C ALA A 192 29.92 2.58 -9.00
N CYS A 193 31.16 2.48 -8.49
CA CYS A 193 32.05 1.35 -8.73
C CYS A 193 31.55 0.03 -8.12
N ASP A 194 30.69 0.08 -7.11
CA ASP A 194 30.27 -1.09 -6.33
C ASP A 194 28.83 -1.54 -6.67
N VAL A 195 28.13 -0.82 -7.56
CA VAL A 195 26.72 -1.07 -7.91
C VAL A 195 26.49 -2.49 -8.43
N ASP A 196 27.38 -3.01 -9.27
CA ASP A 196 27.27 -4.37 -9.80
C ASP A 196 27.37 -5.43 -8.71
N ARG A 197 28.20 -5.17 -7.69
CA ARG A 197 28.39 -6.05 -6.55
C ARG A 197 27.17 -6.01 -5.62
N MET A 198 26.69 -4.81 -5.29
CA MET A 198 25.44 -4.64 -4.54
C MET A 198 24.25 -5.33 -5.22
N ASN A 199 24.17 -5.24 -6.55
CA ASN A 199 23.13 -5.89 -7.34
C ASN A 199 23.11 -7.42 -7.18
N ARG A 200 24.28 -8.06 -7.08
CA ARG A 200 24.36 -9.51 -6.82
C ARG A 200 23.89 -9.84 -5.41
N ILE A 201 24.45 -9.16 -4.41
CA ILE A 201 24.11 -9.33 -3.00
C ILE A 201 22.60 -9.16 -2.78
N LEU A 202 22.00 -8.14 -3.38
CA LEU A 202 20.56 -7.88 -3.30
C LEU A 202 19.74 -9.07 -3.78
N ARG A 203 20.08 -9.66 -4.93
CA ARG A 203 19.33 -10.80 -5.47
C ARG A 203 19.53 -12.05 -4.61
N GLU A 204 20.74 -12.27 -4.11
CA GLU A 204 21.03 -13.37 -3.20
C GLU A 204 20.23 -13.26 -1.89
N LYS A 205 20.20 -12.07 -1.27
CA LYS A 205 19.42 -11.81 -0.05
C LYS A 205 17.91 -11.77 -0.27
N PHE A 206 17.47 -11.63 -1.51
CA PHE A 206 16.05 -11.78 -1.86
C PHE A 206 15.66 -13.26 -1.95
N VAL A 207 16.54 -14.11 -2.47
CA VAL A 207 16.31 -15.57 -2.56
C VAL A 207 16.46 -16.25 -1.20
N GLU A 208 17.32 -15.74 -0.33
CA GLU A 208 17.51 -16.25 1.04
C GLU A 208 16.30 -15.97 1.96
N LEU A 209 15.53 -14.92 1.67
CA LEU A 209 14.37 -14.49 2.46
C LEU A 209 13.10 -15.28 2.08
#